data_AF-A0A7S3I5Z9-F1
#
_entry.id   AF-A0A7S3I5Z9-F1
#
_cell.length_a   1.000
_cell.length_b   1.000
_cell.length_c   1.000
_cell.angle_alpha   90.00
_cell.angle_beta   90.00
_cell.angle_gamma   90.00
#
_symmetry.space_group_name_H-M   'P 1'
#
loop_
_entity.id
_entity.type
_entity.pdbx_description
1 polymer ?
#
loop_
_entity_poly.entity_id
_entity_poly.type
_entity_poly.pdbx_seq_one_letter_code
_entity_poly.pdbx_strand_id
1 'polypeptide(L)'
;STIEDPRVVGTIKECGGKMYMAERKWNEAKNHFNDSFVCLVEVGNSRAKTLLKYVILASLLAQSEVDVMSTTQSKTFSNDPEIIGMLNLRSGFFKNDIKTMTEVLNDKKINLLGDPFIAQYLDELLRSVRLKTLESICKPYKSVKLAFLARKIAVPVKEIKGLLSELILEERLEGQIDQLKETVELRATEQQTAQ
;
A
#
# COMPACT_ATOMS: atom_id res chain seq x y z
N SER A 1 -0.13 -41.89 9.00
CA SER A 1 0.16 -40.47 8.77
C SER A 1 -0.40 -40.11 7.41
N THR A 2 -1.51 -39.40 7.36
CA THR A 2 -2.13 -39.01 6.08
C THR A 2 -1.20 -38.02 5.40
N ILE A 3 -0.65 -38.39 4.24
CA ILE A 3 0.09 -37.45 3.40
C ILE A 3 -0.97 -36.50 2.86
N GLU A 4 -1.10 -35.33 3.48
CA GLU A 4 -2.04 -34.31 3.01
C GLU A 4 -1.56 -33.80 1.65
N ASP A 5 -2.44 -33.83 0.65
CA ASP A 5 -2.15 -33.37 -0.71
C ASP A 5 -1.72 -31.88 -0.66
N PRO A 6 -0.53 -31.51 -1.17
CA PRO A 6 -0.05 -30.12 -1.19
C PRO A 6 -1.04 -29.13 -1.81
N ARG A 7 -1.93 -29.58 -2.70
CA ARG A 7 -3.00 -28.75 -3.28
C ARG A 7 -4.05 -28.36 -2.23
N VAL A 8 -4.43 -29.31 -1.38
CA VAL A 8 -5.39 -29.11 -0.30
C VAL A 8 -4.77 -28.21 0.76
N VAL A 9 -3.53 -28.50 1.16
CA VAL A 9 -2.78 -27.67 2.12
C VAL A 9 -2.63 -26.24 1.60
N GLY A 10 -2.24 -26.06 0.33
CA GLY A 10 -2.11 -24.75 -0.29
C GLY A 10 -3.42 -23.96 -0.28
N THR A 11 -4.56 -24.62 -0.56
CA THR A 11 -5.88 -23.98 -0.53
C THR A 11 -6.29 -23.57 0.89
N ILE A 12 -6.06 -24.43 1.88
CA ILE A 12 -6.35 -24.12 3.29
C ILE A 12 -5.51 -22.92 3.75
N LYS A 13 -4.21 -22.90 3.40
CA LYS A 13 -3.30 -21.81 3.72
C LYS A 13 -3.71 -20.49 3.04
N GLU A 14 -4.17 -20.52 1.79
CA GLU A 14 -4.72 -19.35 1.09
C GLU A 14 -5.92 -18.76 1.86
N CYS A 15 -6.87 -19.59 2.26
CA CYS A 15 -8.03 -19.18 3.04
C CYS A 15 -7.62 -18.57 4.39
N GLY A 16 -6.67 -19.20 5.10
CA GLY A 16 -6.10 -18.65 6.33
C GLY A 16 -5.45 -17.28 6.14
N GLY A 17 -4.72 -17.09 5.04
CA GLY A 17 -4.15 -15.79 4.69
C GLY A 17 -5.20 -14.71 4.47
N LYS A 18 -6.28 -15.02 3.74
CA LYS A 18 -7.40 -14.10 3.52
C LYS A 18 -8.12 -13.72 4.81
N MET A 19 -8.33 -14.69 5.71
CA MET A 19 -8.89 -14.46 7.03
C MET A 19 -8.02 -13.49 7.84
N TYR A 20 -6.70 -13.73 7.91
CA TYR A 20 -5.80 -12.83 8.64
C TYR A 20 -5.73 -11.42 8.04
N MET A 21 -5.85 -11.28 6.72
CA MET A 21 -5.97 -9.95 6.08
C MET A 21 -7.24 -9.22 6.50
N ALA A 22 -8.37 -9.94 6.64
CA ALA A 22 -9.61 -9.35 7.15
C ALA A 22 -9.48 -8.90 8.61
N GLU A 23 -8.70 -9.61 9.42
CA GLU A 23 -8.38 -9.26 10.81
C GLU A 23 -7.26 -8.22 10.95
N ARG A 24 -6.73 -7.66 9.85
CA ARG A 24 -5.58 -6.73 9.83
C ARG A 24 -4.29 -7.32 10.45
N LYS A 25 -4.17 -8.64 10.49
CA LYS A 25 -2.99 -9.39 10.95
C LYS A 25 -2.05 -9.65 9.76
N TRP A 26 -1.37 -8.60 9.34
CA TRP A 26 -0.62 -8.57 8.07
C TRP A 26 0.56 -9.55 8.02
N ASN A 27 1.26 -9.75 9.15
CA ASN A 27 2.42 -10.64 9.19
C ASN A 27 2.01 -12.12 9.11
N GLU A 28 0.95 -12.50 9.82
CA GLU A 28 0.37 -13.83 9.79
C GLU A 28 -0.20 -14.13 8.40
N ALA A 29 -0.92 -13.18 7.80
CA ALA A 29 -1.39 -13.28 6.44
C ALA A 29 -0.25 -13.54 5.44
N LYS A 30 0.81 -12.73 5.51
CA LYS A 30 2.01 -12.87 4.65
C LYS A 30 2.61 -14.26 4.76
N ASN A 31 2.77 -14.79 5.97
CA ASN A 31 3.34 -16.12 6.19
C ASN A 31 2.43 -17.21 5.60
N HIS A 32 1.12 -17.14 5.82
CA HIS A 32 0.15 -18.09 5.26
C HIS A 32 0.10 -18.06 3.73
N PHE A 33 0.16 -16.88 3.11
CA PHE A 33 0.23 -16.77 1.66
C PHE A 33 1.55 -17.29 1.11
N ASN A 34 2.67 -17.10 1.83
CA ASN A 34 3.96 -17.63 1.41
C ASN A 34 4.01 -19.16 1.48
N ASP A 35 3.48 -19.76 2.56
CA ASP A 35 3.34 -21.21 2.68
C ASP A 35 2.48 -21.77 1.52
N SER A 36 1.34 -21.12 1.24
CA SER A 36 0.47 -21.48 0.13
C SER A 36 1.18 -21.36 -1.23
N PHE A 37 1.94 -20.29 -1.44
CA PHE A 37 2.73 -20.06 -2.65
C PHE A 37 3.73 -21.19 -2.89
N VAL A 38 4.52 -21.57 -1.87
CA VAL A 38 5.51 -22.65 -1.98
C VAL A 38 4.83 -23.96 -2.39
N CYS A 39 3.75 -24.35 -1.73
CA CYS A 39 3.01 -25.57 -2.07
C CYS A 39 2.46 -25.54 -3.51
N LEU A 40 1.94 -24.39 -3.96
CA LEU A 40 1.36 -24.26 -5.30
C LEU A 40 2.41 -24.22 -6.42
N VAL A 41 3.61 -23.71 -6.16
CA VAL A 41 4.74 -23.76 -7.10
C VAL A 41 5.21 -25.21 -7.28
N GLU A 42 5.31 -25.99 -6.21
CA GLU A 42 5.73 -27.39 -6.27
C GLU A 42 4.83 -28.25 -7.15
N VAL A 43 3.52 -27.97 -7.16
CA VAL A 43 2.54 -28.69 -7.98
C VAL A 43 2.29 -28.03 -9.35
N GLY A 44 2.99 -26.94 -9.68
CA GLY A 44 2.88 -26.24 -10.96
C GLY A 44 1.53 -25.55 -11.20
N ASN A 45 0.84 -25.10 -10.14
CA ASN A 45 -0.48 -24.49 -10.26
C ASN A 45 -0.41 -23.03 -10.73
N SER A 46 -1.27 -22.66 -11.69
CA SER A 46 -1.36 -21.28 -12.20
C SER A 46 -1.71 -20.22 -11.14
N ARG A 47 -2.35 -20.63 -10.03
CA ARG A 47 -2.65 -19.78 -8.88
C ARG A 47 -1.41 -19.30 -8.12
N ALA A 48 -0.25 -19.94 -8.30
CA ALA A 48 0.99 -19.51 -7.65
C ALA A 48 1.28 -18.03 -7.91
N LYS A 49 1.04 -17.54 -9.14
CA LYS A 49 1.18 -16.12 -9.48
C LYS A 49 0.26 -15.24 -8.61
N THR A 50 -1.01 -15.61 -8.49
CA THR A 50 -1.98 -14.86 -7.67
C THR A 50 -1.56 -14.81 -6.21
N LEU A 51 -1.10 -15.93 -5.65
CA LEU A 51 -0.61 -15.98 -4.28
C LEU A 51 0.63 -15.11 -4.09
N LEU A 52 1.56 -15.07 -5.05
CA LEU A 52 2.72 -14.18 -4.98
C LEU A 52 2.30 -12.70 -4.91
N LYS A 53 1.28 -12.29 -5.67
CA LYS A 53 0.69 -10.93 -5.53
C LYS A 53 0.17 -10.70 -4.11
N TYR A 54 -0.49 -11.66 -3.50
CA TYR A 54 -1.01 -11.53 -2.13
C TYR A 54 0.11 -11.48 -1.08
N VAL A 55 1.21 -12.22 -1.27
CA VAL A 55 2.41 -12.10 -0.42
C VAL A 55 2.98 -10.68 -0.51
N ILE A 56 3.13 -10.12 -1.72
CA ILE A 56 3.65 -8.76 -1.90
C ILE A 56 2.72 -7.73 -1.23
N LEU A 57 1.40 -7.87 -1.41
CA LEU A 57 0.40 -6.99 -0.80
C LEU A 57 0.44 -7.07 0.74
N ALA A 58 0.45 -8.27 1.31
CA ALA A 58 0.51 -8.45 2.76
C ALA A 58 1.83 -7.93 3.35
N SER A 59 2.95 -8.14 2.64
CA SER A 59 4.25 -7.57 3.01
C SER A 59 4.22 -6.04 3.01
N LEU A 60 3.54 -5.44 2.02
CA LEU A 60 3.38 -4.00 1.91
C LEU A 60 2.58 -3.39 3.07
N LEU A 61 1.45 -4.00 3.41
CA LEU A 61 0.60 -3.58 4.54
C LEU A 61 1.29 -3.81 5.90
N ALA A 62 2.10 -4.87 6.00
CA ALA A 62 2.95 -5.11 7.16
C ALA A 62 4.14 -4.14 7.26
N GLN A 63 4.33 -3.25 6.27
CA GLN A 63 5.50 -2.37 6.14
C GLN A 63 6.83 -3.14 6.23
N SER A 64 6.84 -4.36 5.71
CA SER A 64 8.00 -5.24 5.79
C SER A 64 8.98 -4.94 4.65
N GLU A 65 10.22 -4.60 5.02
CA GLU A 65 11.30 -4.35 4.05
C GLU A 65 11.87 -5.66 3.45
N VAL A 66 11.47 -6.81 3.98
CA VAL A 66 11.92 -8.13 3.51
C VAL A 66 11.66 -8.30 2.01
N ASP A 67 12.71 -8.72 1.28
CA ASP A 67 12.62 -8.98 -0.14
C ASP A 67 11.80 -10.25 -0.43
N VAL A 68 10.60 -10.04 -0.98
CA VAL A 68 9.67 -11.11 -1.41
C VAL A 68 10.23 -11.88 -2.61
N MET A 69 11.19 -11.31 -3.35
CA MET A 69 11.83 -11.91 -4.53
C MET A 69 13.15 -12.61 -4.21
N SER A 70 13.45 -12.87 -2.93
CA SER A 70 14.69 -13.50 -2.50
C SER A 70 14.80 -14.97 -2.93
N THR A 71 13.69 -15.70 -2.97
CA THR A 71 13.67 -17.14 -3.25
C THR A 71 13.76 -17.45 -4.76
N THR A 72 14.35 -18.60 -5.10
CA THR A 72 14.40 -19.09 -6.48
C THR A 72 12.99 -19.25 -7.08
N GLN A 73 12.03 -19.68 -6.27
CA GLN A 73 10.64 -19.85 -6.67
C GLN A 73 9.96 -18.51 -7.02
N SER A 74 10.21 -17.44 -6.25
CA SER A 74 9.66 -16.11 -6.58
C SER A 74 10.32 -15.54 -7.84
N LYS A 75 11.64 -15.77 -8.02
CA LYS A 75 12.40 -15.25 -9.17
C LYS A 75 11.92 -15.76 -10.52
N THR A 76 11.28 -16.93 -10.59
CA THR A 76 10.70 -17.44 -11.87
C THR A 76 9.59 -16.53 -12.41
N PHE A 77 8.92 -15.78 -11.53
CA PHE A 77 7.85 -14.85 -11.89
C PHE A 77 8.33 -13.39 -12.06
N SER A 78 9.64 -13.13 -11.95
CA SER A 78 10.20 -11.77 -11.98
C SER A 78 9.94 -11.00 -13.28
N ASN A 79 9.78 -11.71 -14.41
CA ASN A 79 9.48 -11.12 -15.71
C ASN A 79 7.97 -10.96 -15.97
N ASP A 80 7.09 -11.41 -15.06
CA ASP A 80 5.65 -11.28 -15.24
C ASP A 80 5.21 -9.82 -15.00
N PRO A 81 4.45 -9.20 -15.94
CA PRO A 81 4.04 -7.80 -15.83
C PRO A 81 3.23 -7.49 -14.56
N GLU A 82 2.40 -8.42 -14.08
CA GLU A 82 1.61 -8.22 -12.86
C GLU A 82 2.49 -8.19 -11.62
N ILE A 83 3.50 -9.06 -11.57
CA ILE A 83 4.48 -9.10 -10.47
C ILE A 83 5.35 -7.84 -10.48
N ILE A 84 5.83 -7.42 -11.66
CA ILE A 84 6.56 -6.16 -11.82
C ILE A 84 5.69 -4.98 -11.34
N GLY A 85 4.41 -4.97 -11.70
CA GLY A 85 3.44 -3.99 -11.21
C GLY A 85 3.38 -3.95 -9.68
N MET A 86 3.22 -5.11 -9.03
CA MET A 86 3.19 -5.20 -7.56
C MET A 86 4.50 -4.75 -6.90
N LEU A 87 5.66 -5.04 -7.51
CA LEU A 87 6.97 -4.60 -7.02
C LEU A 87 7.17 -3.09 -7.20
N ASN A 88 6.71 -2.52 -8.30
CA ASN A 88 6.75 -1.08 -8.54
C ASN A 88 5.81 -0.34 -7.57
N LEU A 89 4.62 -0.90 -7.31
CA LEU A 89 3.71 -0.39 -6.28
C LEU A 89 4.38 -0.40 -4.90
N ARG A 90 5.05 -1.49 -4.55
CA ARG A 90 5.85 -1.60 -3.31
C ARG A 90 6.95 -0.55 -3.25
N SER A 91 7.72 -0.37 -4.32
CA SER A 91 8.79 0.63 -4.37
C SER A 91 8.24 2.05 -4.23
N GLY A 92 7.13 2.36 -4.91
CA GLY A 92 6.45 3.65 -4.81
C GLY A 92 5.96 3.95 -3.40
N PHE A 93 5.40 2.96 -2.71
CA PHE A 93 4.97 3.10 -1.31
C PHE A 93 6.12 3.46 -0.37
N PHE A 94 7.23 2.72 -0.40
CA PHE A 94 8.38 2.98 0.48
C PHE A 94 9.07 4.32 0.17
N LYS A 95 9.09 4.73 -1.11
CA LYS A 95 9.62 6.03 -1.53
C LYS A 95 8.64 7.19 -1.36
N ASN A 96 7.42 6.93 -0.89
CA ASN A 96 6.33 7.91 -0.81
C ASN A 96 6.04 8.59 -2.16
N ASP A 97 6.16 7.85 -3.25
CA ASP A 97 5.98 8.31 -4.62
C ASP A 97 4.58 7.94 -5.15
N ILE A 98 3.63 8.85 -4.91
CA ILE A 98 2.23 8.73 -5.36
C ILE A 98 2.13 8.62 -6.88
N LYS A 99 3.02 9.26 -7.65
CA LYS A 99 2.94 9.25 -9.12
C LYS A 99 3.18 7.85 -9.64
N THR A 100 4.29 7.23 -9.22
CA THR A 100 4.62 5.85 -9.58
C THR A 100 3.49 4.89 -9.20
N MET A 101 2.92 5.02 -7.99
CA MET A 101 1.79 4.19 -7.58
C MET A 101 0.56 4.39 -8.46
N THR A 102 0.22 5.64 -8.77
CA THR A 102 -0.95 5.98 -9.59
C THR A 102 -0.78 5.52 -11.05
N GLU A 103 0.43 5.61 -11.59
CA GLU A 103 0.76 5.11 -12.92
C GLU A 103 0.60 3.59 -13.01
N VAL A 104 1.13 2.85 -12.03
CA VAL A 104 0.99 1.39 -11.95
C VAL A 104 -0.47 0.95 -11.82
N LEU A 105 -1.26 1.65 -11.01
CA LEU A 105 -2.68 1.33 -10.80
C LEU A 105 -3.56 1.65 -12.00
N ASN A 106 -3.20 2.67 -12.79
CA ASN A 106 -3.92 3.04 -14.01
C ASN A 106 -3.44 2.28 -15.25
N ASP A 107 -2.40 1.46 -15.14
CA ASP A 107 -1.90 0.67 -16.27
C ASP A 107 -2.89 -0.45 -16.61
N LYS A 108 -3.61 -0.25 -17.71
CA LYS A 108 -4.57 -1.21 -18.27
C LYS A 108 -3.95 -2.55 -18.67
N LYS A 109 -2.64 -2.59 -18.95
CA LYS A 109 -1.94 -3.83 -19.33
C LYS A 109 -1.69 -4.72 -18.12
N ILE A 110 -1.42 -4.11 -16.97
CA ILE A 110 -1.18 -4.82 -15.71
C ILE A 110 -2.52 -5.17 -15.05
N ASN A 111 -3.48 -4.24 -15.07
CA ASN A 111 -4.83 -4.40 -14.54
C ASN A 111 -4.87 -4.98 -13.10
N LEU A 112 -4.05 -4.42 -12.19
CA LEU A 112 -4.02 -4.86 -10.79
C LEU A 112 -5.38 -4.76 -10.09
N LEU A 113 -6.17 -3.77 -10.47
CA LEU A 113 -7.53 -3.55 -9.97
C LEU A 113 -8.54 -4.61 -10.47
N GLY A 114 -8.15 -5.45 -11.43
CA GLY A 114 -8.96 -6.57 -11.88
C GLY A 114 -9.10 -7.68 -10.84
N ASP A 115 -8.23 -7.72 -9.82
CA ASP A 115 -8.35 -8.65 -8.71
C ASP A 115 -9.15 -8.00 -7.55
N PRO A 116 -10.37 -8.48 -7.25
CA PRO A 116 -11.22 -7.89 -6.21
C PRO A 116 -10.57 -7.94 -4.83
N PHE A 117 -9.75 -8.96 -4.55
CA PHE A 117 -9.09 -9.11 -3.26
C PHE A 117 -7.96 -8.08 -3.09
N ILE A 118 -7.28 -7.69 -4.16
CA ILE A 118 -6.24 -6.66 -4.10
C ILE A 118 -6.91 -5.28 -4.00
N ALA A 119 -7.93 -5.03 -4.83
CA ALA A 119 -8.64 -3.75 -4.91
C ALA A 119 -9.13 -3.26 -3.54
N GLN A 120 -9.66 -4.16 -2.69
CA GLN A 120 -10.19 -3.78 -1.37
C GLN A 120 -9.15 -3.15 -0.42
N TYR A 121 -7.86 -3.43 -0.60
CA TYR A 121 -6.78 -2.92 0.26
C TYR A 121 -6.01 -1.76 -0.38
N LEU A 122 -6.16 -1.56 -1.69
CA LEU A 122 -5.43 -0.50 -2.40
C LEU A 122 -5.92 0.89 -2.03
N ASP A 123 -7.21 1.07 -1.75
CA ASP A 123 -7.76 2.37 -1.34
C ASP A 123 -7.15 2.83 0.00
N GLU A 124 -7.04 1.91 0.96
CA GLU A 124 -6.40 2.18 2.26
C GLU A 124 -4.91 2.52 2.09
N LEU A 125 -4.22 1.76 1.25
CA LEU A 125 -2.81 1.99 0.94
C LEU A 125 -2.59 3.38 0.32
N LEU A 126 -3.37 3.73 -0.72
CA LEU A 126 -3.28 5.04 -1.37
C LEU A 126 -3.57 6.17 -0.39
N ARG A 127 -4.59 6.02 0.45
CA ARG A 127 -4.92 7.00 1.49
C ARG A 127 -3.74 7.22 2.44
N SER A 128 -3.11 6.15 2.91
CA SER A 128 -1.97 6.25 3.84
C SER A 128 -0.78 7.02 3.24
N VAL A 129 -0.46 6.78 1.96
CA VAL A 129 0.62 7.48 1.23
C VAL A 129 0.24 8.94 0.98
N ARG A 130 -1.02 9.22 0.62
CA ARG A 130 -1.53 10.58 0.46
C ARG A 130 -1.40 11.40 1.74
N LEU A 131 -1.77 10.82 2.89
CA LEU A 131 -1.61 11.46 4.20
C LEU A 131 -0.13 11.76 4.50
N LYS A 132 0.75 10.77 4.33
CA LYS A 132 2.20 10.94 4.56
C LYS A 132 2.83 11.97 3.62
N THR A 133 2.40 12.00 2.37
CA THR A 133 2.86 12.98 1.37
C THR A 133 2.35 14.38 1.68
N LEU A 134 1.08 14.54 2.08
CA LEU A 134 0.54 15.82 2.54
C LEU A 134 1.34 16.37 3.72
N GLU A 135 1.56 15.55 4.73
CA GLU A 135 2.35 15.91 5.90
C GLU A 135 3.76 16.39 5.51
N SER A 136 4.45 15.62 4.65
CA SER A 136 5.78 15.98 4.15
C SER A 136 5.79 17.27 3.32
N ILE A 137 4.75 17.54 2.52
CA ILE A 137 4.66 18.76 1.73
C ILE A 137 4.34 19.95 2.63
N CYS A 138 3.48 19.79 3.63
CA CYS A 138 3.03 20.88 4.49
C CYS A 138 4.11 21.31 5.50
N LYS A 139 4.87 20.37 6.07
CA LYS A 139 5.86 20.62 7.13
C LYS A 139 6.80 21.84 6.93
N PRO A 140 7.36 22.12 5.75
CA PRO A 140 8.24 23.28 5.55
C PRO A 140 7.53 24.63 5.33
N TYR A 141 6.20 24.68 5.21
CA TYR A 141 5.46 25.90 4.90
C TYR A 141 4.66 26.43 6.09
N LYS A 142 4.42 27.74 6.12
CA LYS A 142 3.48 28.38 7.08
C LYS A 142 2.05 28.43 6.55
N SER A 143 1.88 28.51 5.24
CA SER A 143 0.58 28.50 4.58
C SER A 143 0.72 27.89 3.19
N VAL A 144 -0.23 27.04 2.80
CA VAL A 144 -0.23 26.36 1.50
C VAL A 144 -1.61 26.42 0.87
N LYS A 145 -1.67 26.77 -0.43
CA LYS A 145 -2.93 26.76 -1.20
C LYS A 145 -3.43 25.33 -1.41
N LEU A 146 -4.71 25.09 -1.18
CA LEU A 146 -5.33 23.77 -1.39
C LEU A 146 -5.24 23.33 -2.86
N ALA A 147 -5.35 24.26 -3.81
CA ALA A 147 -5.17 23.99 -5.23
C ALA A 147 -3.75 23.51 -5.60
N PHE A 148 -2.72 23.95 -4.86
CA PHE A 148 -1.36 23.46 -5.04
C PHE A 148 -1.23 22.01 -4.59
N LEU A 149 -1.77 21.69 -3.41
CA LEU A 149 -1.78 20.32 -2.87
C LEU A 149 -2.55 19.36 -3.79
N ALA A 150 -3.73 19.77 -4.25
CA ALA A 150 -4.56 19.00 -5.18
C ALA A 150 -3.81 18.63 -6.48
N ARG A 151 -3.10 19.60 -7.09
CA ARG A 151 -2.27 19.33 -8.28
C ARG A 151 -1.07 18.43 -7.99
N LYS A 152 -0.43 18.59 -6.83
CA LYS A 152 0.76 17.83 -6.47
C LYS A 152 0.45 16.36 -6.20
N ILE A 153 -0.71 16.07 -5.59
CA ILE A 153 -1.15 14.73 -5.20
C ILE A 153 -2.09 14.10 -6.24
N ALA A 154 -2.52 14.88 -7.24
CA ALA A 154 -3.41 14.46 -8.32
C ALA A 154 -4.78 13.96 -7.82
N VAL A 155 -5.36 14.67 -6.85
CA VAL A 155 -6.70 14.40 -6.29
C VAL A 155 -7.51 15.69 -6.20
N PRO A 156 -8.86 15.62 -6.24
CA PRO A 156 -9.70 16.82 -6.17
C PRO A 156 -9.53 17.54 -4.82
N VAL A 157 -9.73 18.87 -4.84
CA VAL A 157 -9.62 19.73 -3.65
C VAL A 157 -10.53 19.24 -2.50
N LYS A 158 -11.70 18.68 -2.82
CA LYS A 158 -12.62 18.09 -1.84
C LYS A 158 -11.95 16.96 -1.04
N GLU A 159 -11.19 16.10 -1.71
CA GLU A 159 -10.49 14.99 -1.07
C GLU A 159 -9.31 15.50 -0.23
N ILE A 160 -8.55 16.50 -0.73
CA ILE A 160 -7.50 17.17 0.04
C ILE A 160 -8.05 17.73 1.35
N LYS A 161 -9.22 18.40 1.34
CA LYS A 161 -9.85 18.92 2.55
C LYS A 161 -10.12 17.80 3.56
N GLY A 162 -10.68 16.69 3.11
CA GLY A 162 -10.94 15.53 3.98
C GLY A 162 -9.65 14.96 4.60
N LEU A 163 -8.60 14.78 3.80
CA LEU A 163 -7.31 14.28 4.26
C LEU A 163 -6.62 15.24 5.23
N LEU A 164 -6.68 16.56 4.97
CA LEU A 164 -6.14 17.57 5.88
C LEU A 164 -6.90 17.61 7.20
N SER A 165 -8.23 17.52 7.16
CA SER A 165 -9.05 17.43 8.37
C SER A 165 -8.68 16.21 9.21
N GLU A 166 -8.47 15.05 8.57
CA GLU A 166 -7.97 13.84 9.24
C GLU A 166 -6.61 14.08 9.90
N LEU A 167 -5.64 14.66 9.18
CA LEU A 167 -4.31 14.96 9.76
C LEU A 167 -4.37 15.94 10.94
N ILE A 168 -5.26 16.92 10.90
CA ILE A 168 -5.44 17.90 11.99
C ILE A 168 -6.10 17.22 13.20
N LEU A 169 -7.12 16.39 12.97
CA LEU A 169 -7.81 15.64 14.02
C LEU A 169 -6.92 14.58 14.68
N GLU A 170 -6.00 13.98 13.91
CA GLU A 170 -4.98 13.06 14.41
C GLU A 170 -3.79 13.78 15.08
N GLU A 171 -3.80 15.10 15.19
CA GLU A 171 -2.71 15.94 15.72
C GLU A 171 -1.36 15.77 15.00
N ARG A 172 -1.36 15.16 13.80
CA ARG A 172 -0.17 14.99 12.96
C ARG A 172 0.21 16.27 12.21
N LEU A 173 -0.75 17.19 12.10
CA LEU A 173 -0.58 18.47 11.43
C LEU A 173 -1.23 19.58 12.27
N GLU A 174 -0.42 20.45 12.85
CA GLU A 174 -0.92 21.61 13.58
C GLU A 174 -1.32 22.72 12.61
N GLY A 175 -2.62 22.83 12.33
CA GLY A 175 -3.10 23.85 11.40
C GLY A 175 -4.61 24.00 11.38
N GLN A 176 -5.05 24.98 10.60
CA GLN A 176 -6.46 25.25 10.34
C GLN A 176 -6.68 25.47 8.84
N ILE A 177 -7.83 25.05 8.36
CA ILE A 177 -8.21 25.22 6.95
C ILE A 177 -9.01 26.53 6.83
N ASP A 178 -8.43 27.51 6.14
CA ASP A 178 -9.14 28.73 5.75
C ASP A 178 -9.96 28.44 4.49
N GLN A 179 -11.28 28.32 4.67
CA GLN A 179 -12.19 27.96 3.60
C GLN A 179 -12.47 29.11 2.63
N LEU A 180 -12.27 30.37 3.04
CA LEU A 180 -12.47 31.53 2.19
C LEU A 180 -11.25 31.76 1.28
N LYS A 181 -10.04 31.65 1.85
CA LYS A 181 -8.79 31.80 1.09
C LYS A 181 -8.34 30.54 0.36
N GLU A 182 -9.01 29.41 0.62
CA GLU A 182 -8.63 28.08 0.14
C GLU A 182 -7.16 27.74 0.45
N THR A 183 -6.75 28.00 1.68
CA THR A 183 -5.40 27.73 2.19
C THR A 183 -5.46 26.93 3.48
N VAL A 184 -4.46 26.07 3.70
CA VAL A 184 -4.18 25.54 5.03
C VAL A 184 -3.14 26.43 5.69
N GLU A 185 -3.48 26.99 6.84
CA GLU A 185 -2.58 27.77 7.69
C GLU A 185 -2.00 26.82 8.74
N LEU A 186 -0.67 26.71 8.77
CA LEU A 186 0.07 25.80 9.62
C LEU A 186 0.64 26.61 10.77
N ARG A 187 0.41 26.17 12.00
CA ARG A 187 1.05 26.78 13.17
C ARG A 187 2.51 26.36 13.15
N ALA A 188 3.40 27.32 13.40
CA ALA A 188 4.79 26.98 13.61
C ALA A 188 4.85 26.13 14.88
N THR A 189 5.31 24.88 14.76
CA THR A 189 5.78 24.14 15.92
C THR A 189 6.95 24.96 16.44
N GLU A 190 6.76 25.73 17.51
CA GLU A 190 7.87 26.32 18.25
C GLU A 190 8.73 25.12 18.66
N GLN A 191 9.87 24.96 17.98
CA GLN A 191 10.90 24.07 18.47
C GLN A 191 11.21 24.60 19.87
N GLN A 192 10.82 23.83 20.90
CA GLN A 192 11.28 24.05 22.26
C GLN A 192 12.81 23.98 22.21
N THR A 193 13.44 25.14 22.05
CA THR A 193 14.83 25.36 22.41
C THR A 193 14.90 25.11 23.90
N ALA A 194 15.27 23.87 24.27
CA ALA A 194 15.67 23.56 25.62
C ALA A 194 16.86 24.47 25.97
N GLN A 195 16.64 25.39 26.91
CA GLN A 195 17.68 26.09 27.65
C GLN A 195 18.23 25.19 28.74
#